data_AF-A0A520ZZG6-F1
#
_entry.id   AF-A0A520ZZG6-F1
#
_cell.length_a   1.000
_cell.length_b   1.000
_cell.length_c   1.000
_cell.angle_alpha   90.00
_cell.angle_beta   90.00
_cell.angle_gamma   90.00
#
_symmetry.space_group_name_H-M   'P 1'
#
loop_
_entity.id
_entity.type
_entity.pdbx_description
1 polymer ?
#
loop_
_entity_poly.entity_id
_entity_poly.type
_entity_poly.pdbx_seq_one_letter_code
_entity_poly.pdbx_strand_id
1 'polypeptide(L)'
;MSKVDEITRESWILKNFPEWGTWLNEEIEEEDVKEGTVAMWWLGCTGIWLKSQGGTNLCIDYWTKHGKKTQQNKLMKEQHQHQRMIGCLKLQPN
;
A
#
# COMPACT_ATOMS: atom_id res chain seq x y z
N MET A 1 -19.33 19.03 25.69
CA MET A 1 -19.56 17.91 24.76
C MET A 1 -18.62 16.79 25.14
N SER A 2 -19.04 15.54 25.02
CA SER A 2 -18.19 14.42 25.37
C SER A 2 -17.31 14.04 24.17
N LYS A 3 -16.15 13.39 24.41
CA LYS A 3 -15.23 13.01 23.33
C LYS A 3 -15.87 12.12 22.25
N VAL A 4 -16.92 11.35 22.59
CA VAL A 4 -17.61 10.49 21.62
C VAL A 4 -18.38 11.32 20.58
N ASP A 5 -18.88 12.49 20.98
CA ASP A 5 -19.68 13.37 20.13
C ASP A 5 -18.83 14.04 19.03
N GLU A 6 -17.50 14.08 19.21
CA GLU A 6 -16.54 14.69 18.28
C GLU A 6 -15.93 13.68 17.29
N ILE A 7 -16.19 12.38 17.48
CA ILE A 7 -15.63 11.33 16.62
C ILE A 7 -16.54 11.15 15.40
N THR A 8 -15.94 11.28 14.22
CA THR A 8 -16.55 10.91 12.94
C THR A 8 -15.77 9.76 12.33
N ARG A 9 -16.37 9.09 11.36
CA ARG A 9 -15.67 8.05 10.59
C ARG A 9 -14.39 8.62 9.96
N GLU A 10 -14.46 9.83 9.42
CA GLU A 10 -13.36 10.50 8.73
C GLU A 10 -12.26 10.89 9.71
N SER A 11 -12.62 11.44 10.88
CA SER A 11 -11.62 11.81 11.90
C SER A 11 -10.95 10.59 12.49
N TRP A 12 -11.66 9.47 12.65
CA TRP A 12 -11.06 8.19 13.03
C TRP A 12 -10.09 7.68 11.96
N ILE A 13 -10.48 7.64 10.68
CA ILE A 13 -9.59 7.17 9.60
C ILE A 13 -8.30 8.01 9.53
N LEU A 14 -8.42 9.34 9.53
CA LEU A 14 -7.27 10.24 9.40
C LEU A 14 -6.31 10.18 10.60
N LYS A 15 -6.80 9.78 11.78
CA LYS A 15 -5.98 9.64 12.99
C LYS A 15 -5.24 8.31 13.08
N ASN A 16 -5.69 7.28 12.35
CA ASN A 16 -5.20 5.92 12.56
C ASN A 16 -4.45 5.32 11.36
N PHE A 17 -4.57 5.89 10.16
CA PHE A 17 -3.94 5.35 8.95
C PHE A 17 -2.96 6.35 8.30
N PRO A 18 -1.89 5.85 7.63
CA PRO A 18 -1.52 4.43 7.49
C PRO A 18 -1.00 3.84 8.82
N GLU A 19 -1.05 2.52 8.95
CA GLU A 19 -0.88 1.81 10.21
C GLU A 19 0.47 2.08 10.90
N TRP A 20 1.50 2.40 10.12
CA TRP A 20 2.85 2.66 10.61
C TRP A 20 3.20 4.15 10.72
N GLY A 21 2.26 5.04 10.37
CA GLY A 21 2.52 6.48 10.32
C GLY A 21 3.75 6.79 9.48
N THR A 22 4.78 7.37 10.10
CA THR A 22 6.07 7.71 9.49
C THR A 22 7.22 6.82 9.96
N TRP A 23 6.98 5.76 10.72
CA TRP A 23 8.04 4.92 11.31
C TRP A 23 9.05 4.43 10.27
N LEU A 24 8.55 3.83 9.17
CA LEU A 24 9.42 3.31 8.11
C LEU A 24 10.07 4.43 7.29
N ASN A 25 9.45 5.61 7.22
CA ASN A 25 10.06 6.77 6.58
C ASN A 25 11.30 7.21 7.36
N GLU A 26 11.16 7.34 8.67
CA GLU A 26 12.26 7.70 9.58
C GLU A 26 13.39 6.65 9.50
N GLU A 27 13.06 5.35 9.58
CA GLU A 27 14.04 4.27 9.46
C GLU A 27 14.83 4.31 8.14
N ILE A 28 14.14 4.52 7.02
CA ILE A 28 14.78 4.64 5.69
C ILE A 28 15.70 5.86 5.63
N GLU A 29 15.29 6.99 6.20
CA GLU A 29 16.09 8.22 6.23
C GLU A 29 17.37 8.04 7.06
N GLU A 30 17.24 7.43 8.24
CA GLU A 30 18.33 7.19 9.20
C GLU A 30 19.32 6.09 8.78
N GLU A 31 18.92 5.15 7.91
CA GLU A 31 19.79 4.02 7.53
C GLU A 31 21.09 4.47 6.85
N ASP A 32 22.22 4.14 7.46
CA ASP A 32 23.57 4.37 6.91
C ASP A 32 24.05 3.13 6.14
N VAL A 33 23.86 3.16 4.83
CA VAL A 33 24.18 2.01 3.96
C VAL A 33 25.69 1.90 3.77
N LYS A 34 26.25 0.79 4.26
CA LYS A 34 27.70 0.55 4.27
C LYS A 34 28.29 0.41 2.86
N GLU A 35 29.57 0.75 2.73
CA GLU A 35 30.32 0.57 1.49
C GLU A 35 30.28 -0.89 0.99
N GLY A 36 30.07 -1.05 -0.32
CA GLY A 36 29.91 -2.34 -0.99
C GLY A 36 28.51 -2.95 -0.86
N THR A 37 27.54 -2.23 -0.28
CA THR A 37 26.19 -2.77 0.02
C THR A 37 25.05 -1.88 -0.48
N VAL A 38 23.84 -2.45 -0.44
CA VAL A 38 22.56 -1.77 -0.65
C VAL A 38 21.59 -2.20 0.45
N ALA A 39 20.74 -1.28 0.89
CA ALA A 39 19.60 -1.58 1.77
C ALA A 39 18.30 -1.59 0.95
N MET A 40 17.37 -2.47 1.31
CA MET A 40 16.08 -2.60 0.66
C MET A 40 14.98 -2.83 1.68
N TRP A 41 13.83 -2.21 1.47
CA TRP A 41 12.62 -2.42 2.26
C TRP A 41 11.49 -2.88 1.37
N TRP A 42 10.78 -3.91 1.82
CA TRP A 42 9.57 -4.37 1.15
C TRP A 42 8.37 -3.56 1.63
N LEU A 43 7.75 -2.82 0.72
CA LEU A 43 6.62 -1.93 0.97
C LEU A 43 5.26 -2.60 0.77
N GLY A 44 5.24 -3.93 0.60
CA GLY A 44 4.05 -4.71 0.27
C GLY A 44 3.80 -4.86 -1.24
N CYS A 45 3.03 -5.89 -1.62
CA CYS A 45 2.89 -6.32 -3.02
C CYS A 45 4.26 -6.59 -3.65
N THR A 46 4.64 -5.88 -4.70
CA THR A 46 5.98 -5.89 -5.31
C THR A 46 6.75 -4.58 -5.05
N GLY A 47 6.23 -3.72 -4.17
CA GLY A 47 6.81 -2.42 -3.88
C GLY A 47 8.12 -2.54 -3.11
N ILE A 48 9.19 -1.93 -3.61
CA ILE A 48 10.51 -1.93 -2.98
C ILE A 48 11.00 -0.50 -2.83
N TRP A 49 11.49 -0.17 -1.64
CA TRP A 49 12.42 0.95 -1.47
C TRP A 49 13.84 0.41 -1.52
N LEU A 50 14.73 1.09 -2.25
CA LEU A 50 16.16 0.75 -2.33
C LEU A 50 16.99 1.98 -1.99
N LYS A 51 17.97 1.82 -1.11
CA LYS A 51 18.97 2.85 -0.77
C LYS A 51 20.37 2.30 -1.02
N SER A 52 21.17 3.03 -1.78
CA SER A 52 22.56 2.67 -2.07
C SER A 52 23.54 3.24 -1.03
N GLN A 53 24.76 2.71 -0.97
CA GLN A 53 25.85 3.25 -0.14
C GLN A 53 26.15 4.75 -0.36
N GLY A 54 25.80 5.30 -1.53
CA GLY A 54 25.99 6.72 -1.87
C GLY A 54 24.81 7.61 -1.51
N GLY A 55 23.81 7.08 -0.80
CA GLY A 55 22.59 7.80 -0.43
C GLY A 55 21.57 7.97 -1.56
N THR A 56 21.79 7.38 -2.75
CA THR A 56 20.74 7.34 -3.79
C THR A 56 19.58 6.47 -3.31
N ASN A 57 18.36 7.00 -3.44
CA ASN A 57 17.11 6.32 -3.08
C ASN A 57 16.27 6.07 -4.34
N LEU A 58 15.72 4.87 -4.47
CA LEU A 58 14.80 4.47 -5.54
C LEU A 58 13.55 3.85 -4.94
N CYS A 59 12.40 4.15 -5.56
CA CYS A 59 11.10 3.61 -5.19
C CYS A 59 10.54 2.86 -6.40
N ILE A 60 10.37 1.55 -6.27
CA ILE A 60 10.05 0.61 -7.35
C ILE A 60 8.69 0.00 -7.04
N ASP A 61 7.76 0.04 -8.00
CA ASP A 61 6.43 -0.58 -7.93
C ASP A 61 5.63 -0.33 -6.64
N TYR A 62 5.83 0.83 -6.00
CA TYR A 62 5.18 1.16 -4.74
C TYR A 62 3.66 1.34 -4.90
N TRP A 63 2.89 0.40 -4.35
CA TRP A 63 1.44 0.34 -4.49
C TRP A 63 0.73 0.62 -3.17
N THR A 64 0.06 1.76 -3.08
CA THR A 64 -0.67 2.24 -1.88
C THR A 64 -2.19 2.15 -2.00
N LYS A 65 -2.70 1.33 -2.93
CA LYS A 65 -4.14 1.12 -3.10
C LYS A 65 -4.55 -0.20 -2.44
N HIS A 66 -5.84 -0.52 -2.54
CA HIS A 66 -6.43 -1.71 -1.95
C HIS A 66 -7.35 -2.40 -2.97
N GLY A 67 -7.72 -3.64 -2.66
CA GLY A 67 -8.65 -4.47 -3.45
C GLY A 67 -10.12 -4.04 -3.33
N LYS A 68 -11.04 -5.01 -3.42
CA LYS A 68 -12.49 -4.71 -3.39
C LYS A 68 -12.92 -4.24 -1.99
N LYS A 69 -13.79 -3.22 -1.95
CA LYS A 69 -14.37 -2.64 -0.71
C LYS A 69 -15.87 -2.89 -0.52
N THR A 70 -16.52 -3.50 -1.52
CA THR A 70 -17.95 -3.83 -1.49
C THR A 70 -18.21 -5.04 -2.37
N GLN A 71 -19.24 -5.81 -2.03
CA GLN A 71 -19.73 -6.94 -2.84
C GLN A 71 -20.98 -6.57 -3.65
N GLN A 72 -21.36 -5.29 -3.71
CA GLN A 72 -22.57 -4.85 -4.43
C GLN A 72 -22.47 -5.14 -5.93
N ASN A 73 -21.31 -4.90 -6.55
CA ASN A 73 -21.08 -5.33 -7.93
C ASN A 73 -20.75 -6.83 -7.97
N LYS A 74 -21.57 -7.61 -8.65
CA LYS A 74 -21.42 -9.07 -8.76
C LYS A 74 -20.63 -9.50 -10.00
N LEU A 75 -20.42 -8.59 -10.94
CA LEU A 75 -19.84 -8.91 -12.23
C LEU A 75 -18.45 -8.30 -12.39
N MET A 76 -17.58 -9.04 -13.07
CA MET A 76 -16.29 -8.53 -13.51
C MET A 76 -16.50 -7.43 -14.55
N LYS A 77 -15.58 -6.46 -14.60
CA LYS A 77 -15.58 -5.45 -15.66
C LYS A 77 -15.40 -6.17 -17.00
N GLU A 78 -16.23 -5.81 -17.98
CA GLU A 78 -16.15 -6.37 -19.32
C GLU A 78 -14.73 -6.28 -19.87
N GLN A 79 -14.25 -7.38 -20.46
CA GLN A 79 -12.92 -7.49 -21.06
C GLN A 79 -11.73 -7.27 -20.09
N HIS A 80 -11.96 -7.35 -18.77
CA HIS A 80 -10.89 -7.45 -17.79
C HIS A 80 -9.98 -8.64 -18.09
N GLN A 81 -8.67 -8.54 -17.81
CA GLN A 81 -7.69 -9.57 -18.17
C GLN A 81 -8.08 -10.95 -17.64
N HIS A 82 -8.61 -11.05 -16.42
CA HIS A 82 -9.08 -12.33 -15.87
C HIS A 82 -10.27 -12.91 -16.66
N GLN A 83 -11.23 -12.07 -17.08
CA GLN A 83 -12.33 -12.51 -17.95
C GLN A 83 -11.82 -12.99 -19.31
N ARG A 84 -10.85 -12.29 -19.91
CA ARG A 84 -10.26 -12.71 -21.20
C ARG A 84 -9.55 -14.05 -21.11
N MET A 85 -8.86 -14.31 -20.00
CA MET A 85 -8.06 -15.51 -19.82
C MET A 85 -8.92 -16.77 -19.59
N ILE A 86 -10.02 -16.66 -18.83
CA ILE A 86 -10.77 -17.85 -18.39
C ILE A 86 -12.28 -17.78 -18.67
N GLY A 87 -12.77 -16.74 -19.33
CA GLY A 87 -14.20 -16.56 -19.66
C GLY A 87 -15.11 -16.32 -18.45
N CYS A 88 -14.57 -15.99 -17.27
CA CYS A 88 -15.37 -15.79 -16.07
C CYS A 88 -16.21 -14.50 -16.12
N LEU A 89 -17.45 -14.55 -15.64
CA LEU A 89 -18.32 -13.37 -15.54
C LEU A 89 -18.42 -12.82 -14.11
N LYS A 90 -18.34 -13.71 -13.12
CA LYS A 90 -18.45 -13.32 -11.70
C LYS A 90 -17.22 -12.54 -11.27
N LEU A 91 -17.42 -11.59 -10.36
CA LEU A 91 -16.33 -10.91 -9.69
C LEU A 91 -15.49 -11.92 -8.91
N GLN A 92 -14.16 -11.81 -9.00
CA GLN A 92 -13.24 -12.62 -8.20
C GLN A 92 -13.45 -12.33 -6.71
N PRO A 93 -13.52 -13.35 -5.83
CA PRO A 93 -13.50 -13.13 -4.38
C PRO A 93 -12.17 -12.48 -3.96
N ASN A 94 -12.20 -11.71 -2.86
CA ASN A 94 -10.97 -11.26 -2.20
C ASN A 94 -10.30 -12.43 -1.48
#